data_AF-A0A1Q2CWV9-F1
#
_entry.id   AF-A0A1Q2CWV9-F1
#
_cell.length_a   1.000
_cell.length_b   1.000
_cell.length_c   1.000
_cell.angle_alpha   90.00
_cell.angle_beta   90.00
_cell.angle_gamma   90.00
#
_symmetry.space_group_name_H-M   'P 1'
#
loop_
_entity.id
_entity.type
_entity.pdbx_description
1 polymer ?
#
loop_
_entity_poly.entity_id
_entity_poly.type
_entity_poly.pdbx_seq_one_letter_code
_entity_poly.pdbx_strand_id
1 'polypeptide(L)'
;MFSRTGIAEPKLDTGAMTALSSAYGTLATALTSANLTSAGCVRHVQASNDGPAAKAFTASEGGAGSITHHLQDLAAAATRTKDAYSNAARDGGSAAGSMYILAAERDRQFWEAFFSGADPATLSVFVQVVRGELQKLEAKGVAGIQAAFANLNLPATFATKNADVYGRLDPGITKKWQELYDEDPEKIKAILQKMADDYARANGFDPVKIDFTNIPSKPGYVTYGDYSHDSGRLRVNINYLDDPQIAINTVIHEMEHRRQYTGMGFRWPWEDTKAGMSKDEAERWKQLNSNDVRNKGGDPDSYWPRPIEVGARDAGRDYVNNLSEKDLEKYL
;
A
#
# COMPACT_ATOMS: atom_id res chain seq x y z
N MET A 1 0.67 21.28 39.34
CA MET A 1 -0.22 20.36 40.07
C MET A 1 -0.05 18.89 39.66
N PHE A 2 0.08 18.55 38.37
CA PHE A 2 0.31 17.16 37.91
C PHE A 2 1.41 16.40 38.68
N SER A 3 2.58 17.02 38.86
CA SER A 3 3.67 16.44 39.64
C SER A 3 3.32 16.19 41.11
N ARG A 4 2.51 17.06 41.73
CA ARG A 4 2.07 16.93 43.14
C ARG A 4 1.07 15.80 43.31
N THR A 5 0.13 15.65 42.37
CA THR A 5 -0.87 14.58 42.42
C THR A 5 -0.33 13.24 41.95
N GLY A 6 0.81 13.22 41.25
CA GLY A 6 1.37 12.03 40.61
C GLY A 6 0.56 11.57 39.38
N ILE A 7 -0.27 12.45 38.82
CA ILE A 7 -1.00 12.19 37.57
C ILE A 7 -0.13 12.64 36.40
N ALA A 8 -0.05 11.81 35.36
CA ALA A 8 0.68 12.13 34.16
C ALA A 8 0.06 13.33 33.45
N GLU A 9 0.92 14.20 32.93
CA GLU A 9 0.48 15.30 32.07
C GLU A 9 -0.06 14.71 30.75
N PRO A 10 -1.26 15.13 30.30
CA PRO A 10 -1.84 14.59 29.07
C PRO A 10 -1.04 15.06 27.85
N LYS A 11 -0.38 14.09 27.19
CA LYS A 11 0.40 14.28 25.95
C LYS A 11 -0.35 13.75 24.74
N LEU A 12 -1.47 14.39 24.41
CA LEU A 12 -2.28 14.03 23.24
C LEU A 12 -1.98 14.97 22.07
N ASP A 13 -1.47 14.41 20.97
CA ASP A 13 -1.25 15.17 19.73
C ASP A 13 -2.56 15.28 18.93
N THR A 14 -3.40 16.23 19.34
CA THR A 14 -4.66 16.54 18.66
C THR A 14 -4.45 17.06 17.23
N GLY A 15 -3.29 17.67 16.96
CA GLY A 15 -2.91 18.14 15.63
C GLY A 15 -2.69 16.98 14.67
N ALA A 16 -1.89 15.99 15.07
CA ALA A 16 -1.68 14.77 14.28
C ALA A 16 -2.98 13.99 14.05
N MET A 17 -3.85 13.87 15.07
CA MET A 17 -5.15 13.21 14.90
C MET A 17 -6.06 13.97 13.92
N THR A 18 -6.08 15.29 13.97
CA THR A 18 -6.85 16.12 13.03
C THR A 18 -6.31 15.99 11.60
N ALA A 19 -4.98 15.95 11.44
CA ALA A 19 -4.34 15.72 10.15
C ALA A 19 -4.71 14.35 9.56
N LEU A 20 -4.69 13.29 10.39
CA LEU A 20 -5.14 11.95 9.98
C LEU A 20 -6.61 11.93 9.58
N SER A 21 -7.48 12.60 10.35
CA SER A 21 -8.89 12.76 9.99
C SER A 21 -9.04 13.41 8.61
N SER A 22 -8.33 14.52 8.35
CA SER A 22 -8.35 15.20 7.06
C SER A 22 -7.86 14.30 5.91
N ALA A 23 -6.79 13.53 6.11
CA ALA A 23 -6.28 12.59 5.14
C ALA A 23 -7.31 11.51 4.77
N TYR A 24 -7.98 10.92 5.76
CA TYR A 24 -9.05 9.94 5.51
C TYR A 24 -10.29 10.58 4.87
N GLY A 25 -10.62 11.83 5.16
CA GLY A 25 -11.66 12.58 4.47
C GLY A 25 -11.34 12.80 2.99
N THR A 26 -10.08 13.11 2.68
CA THR A 26 -9.58 13.23 1.30
C THR A 26 -9.69 11.88 0.58
N LEU A 27 -9.25 10.80 1.23
CA LEU A 27 -9.37 9.44 0.69
C LEU A 27 -10.83 9.04 0.42
N ALA A 28 -11.74 9.27 1.36
CA ALA A 28 -13.17 8.97 1.18
C ALA A 28 -13.79 9.73 -0.02
N THR A 29 -13.39 10.99 -0.21
CA THR A 29 -13.84 11.81 -1.35
C THR A 29 -13.28 11.27 -2.67
N ALA A 30 -12.00 10.92 -2.70
CA ALA A 30 -11.35 10.34 -3.88
C ALA A 30 -12.00 9.00 -4.27
N LEU A 31 -12.25 8.12 -3.30
CA LEU A 31 -12.90 6.82 -3.52
C LEU A 31 -14.34 6.96 -4.01
N THR A 32 -15.09 7.91 -3.45
CA THR A 32 -16.44 8.23 -3.91
C THR A 32 -16.43 8.70 -5.36
N SER A 33 -15.49 9.60 -5.70
CA SER A 33 -15.32 10.10 -7.07
C SER A 33 -14.93 8.99 -8.04
N ALA A 34 -13.98 8.13 -7.64
CA ALA A 34 -13.58 6.96 -8.41
C ALA A 34 -14.76 6.01 -8.64
N ASN A 35 -15.58 5.76 -7.61
CA ASN A 35 -16.77 4.92 -7.74
C ASN A 35 -17.77 5.49 -8.76
N LEU A 36 -18.02 6.81 -8.72
CA LEU A 36 -18.92 7.47 -9.66
C LEU A 36 -18.40 7.38 -11.09
N THR A 37 -17.11 7.58 -11.30
CA THR A 37 -16.46 7.43 -12.62
C THR A 37 -16.56 6.00 -13.12
N SER A 38 -16.19 5.01 -12.31
CA SER A 38 -16.26 3.59 -12.66
C SER A 38 -17.70 3.18 -12.99
N ALA A 39 -18.68 3.55 -12.17
CA ALA A 39 -20.09 3.29 -12.44
C ALA A 39 -20.57 3.98 -13.73
N GLY A 40 -20.04 5.17 -14.04
CA GLY A 40 -20.27 5.86 -15.31
C GLY A 40 -19.75 5.07 -16.52
N CYS A 41 -18.51 4.58 -16.44
CA CYS A 41 -17.92 3.74 -17.49
C CYS A 41 -18.71 2.44 -17.70
N VAL A 42 -19.10 1.76 -16.61
CA VAL A 42 -19.92 0.54 -16.69
C VAL A 42 -21.25 0.81 -17.40
N ARG A 43 -21.94 1.90 -17.05
CA ARG A 43 -23.18 2.31 -17.73
C ARG A 43 -22.96 2.66 -19.19
N HIS A 44 -21.83 3.28 -19.56
CA HIS A 44 -21.52 3.59 -20.94
C HIS A 44 -21.32 2.31 -21.77
N VAL A 45 -20.53 1.35 -21.26
CA VAL A 45 -20.35 0.05 -21.91
C VAL A 45 -21.68 -0.67 -22.08
N GLN A 46 -22.55 -0.64 -21.06
CA GLN A 46 -23.90 -1.20 -21.12
C GLN A 46 -24.79 -0.55 -22.18
N ALA A 47 -24.75 0.77 -22.30
CA ALA A 47 -25.58 1.50 -23.25
C ALA A 47 -25.11 1.32 -24.70
N SER A 48 -23.81 1.12 -24.90
CA SER A 48 -23.18 1.05 -26.22
C SER A 48 -23.01 -0.38 -26.75
N ASN A 49 -23.23 -1.42 -25.94
CA ASN A 49 -23.01 -2.81 -26.33
C ASN A 49 -24.21 -3.69 -25.95
N ASP A 50 -24.51 -4.68 -26.80
CA ASP A 50 -25.48 -5.74 -26.52
C ASP A 50 -24.84 -7.11 -26.78
N GLY A 51 -25.50 -8.17 -26.32
CA GLY A 51 -25.09 -9.56 -26.49
C GLY A 51 -24.52 -10.20 -25.22
N PRO A 52 -24.11 -11.48 -25.30
CA PRO A 52 -23.69 -12.27 -24.14
C PRO A 52 -22.51 -11.67 -23.38
N ALA A 53 -21.54 -11.09 -24.08
CA ALA A 53 -20.36 -10.49 -23.47
C ALA A 53 -20.69 -9.22 -22.65
N ALA A 54 -21.52 -8.32 -23.20
CA ALA A 54 -21.97 -7.11 -22.50
C ALA A 54 -22.81 -7.44 -21.25
N LYS A 55 -23.64 -8.50 -21.33
CA LYS A 55 -24.41 -9.01 -20.19
C LYS A 55 -23.51 -9.63 -19.11
N ALA A 56 -22.50 -10.40 -19.51
CA ALA A 56 -21.53 -10.99 -18.58
C ALA A 56 -20.70 -9.91 -17.85
N PHE A 57 -20.21 -8.90 -18.57
CA PHE A 57 -19.55 -7.73 -17.98
C PHE A 57 -20.46 -6.99 -17.00
N THR A 58 -21.71 -6.73 -17.38
CA THR A 58 -22.68 -6.08 -16.49
C THR A 58 -22.91 -6.86 -15.20
N ALA A 59 -23.04 -8.18 -15.30
CA ALA A 59 -23.20 -9.04 -14.14
C ALA A 59 -21.96 -9.05 -13.24
N SER A 60 -20.75 -8.99 -13.81
CA SER A 60 -19.51 -8.91 -13.01
C SER A 60 -19.36 -7.58 -12.28
N GLU A 61 -19.82 -6.49 -12.89
CA GLU A 61 -19.69 -5.15 -12.31
C GLU A 61 -20.82 -4.77 -11.34
N GLY A 62 -21.99 -5.40 -11.44
CA GLY A 62 -23.14 -5.11 -10.58
C GLY A 62 -23.20 -5.90 -9.27
N GLY A 63 -22.36 -6.92 -9.09
CA GLY A 63 -22.41 -7.84 -7.96
C GLY A 63 -21.52 -7.46 -6.76
N ALA A 64 -21.76 -8.11 -5.62
CA ALA A 64 -20.80 -8.12 -4.52
C ALA A 64 -19.46 -8.67 -5.03
N GLY A 65 -18.37 -7.98 -4.71
CA GLY A 65 -17.04 -8.32 -5.24
C GLY A 65 -16.62 -7.50 -6.47
N SER A 66 -17.49 -6.65 -7.02
CA SER A 66 -17.14 -5.77 -8.13
C SER A 66 -16.28 -4.59 -7.70
N ILE A 67 -15.60 -3.94 -8.66
CA ILE A 67 -14.79 -2.76 -8.36
C ILE A 67 -15.63 -1.63 -7.76
N THR A 68 -16.87 -1.43 -8.21
CA THR A 68 -17.76 -0.40 -7.67
C THR A 68 -18.19 -0.73 -6.24
N HIS A 69 -18.50 -2.00 -5.95
CA HIS A 69 -18.81 -2.44 -4.60
C HIS A 69 -17.62 -2.21 -3.66
N HIS A 70 -16.41 -2.54 -4.10
CA HIS A 70 -15.20 -2.32 -3.32
C HIS A 70 -14.90 -0.85 -3.08
N LEU A 71 -15.02 0.00 -4.09
CA LEU A 71 -14.82 1.44 -3.91
C LEU A 71 -15.83 2.04 -2.94
N GLN A 72 -17.08 1.57 -2.95
CA GLN A 72 -18.11 1.97 -1.98
C GLN A 72 -17.75 1.54 -0.56
N ASP A 73 -17.38 0.27 -0.36
CA ASP A 73 -16.98 -0.25 0.95
C ASP A 73 -15.77 0.49 1.51
N LEU A 74 -14.76 0.74 0.65
CA LEU A 74 -13.55 1.46 1.02
C LEU A 74 -13.85 2.93 1.36
N ALA A 75 -14.72 3.60 0.60
CA ALA A 75 -15.13 4.98 0.87
C ALA A 75 -15.89 5.10 2.21
N ALA A 76 -16.78 4.15 2.49
CA ALA A 76 -17.52 4.10 3.74
C ALA A 76 -16.57 3.84 4.92
N ALA A 77 -15.60 2.94 4.76
CA ALA A 77 -14.57 2.70 5.77
C ALA A 77 -13.69 3.92 6.01
N ALA A 78 -13.20 4.58 4.96
CA ALA A 78 -12.42 5.81 5.08
C ALA A 78 -13.19 6.92 5.81
N THR A 79 -14.50 7.04 5.56
CA THR A 79 -15.37 7.98 6.29
C THR A 79 -15.44 7.65 7.79
N ARG A 80 -15.66 6.37 8.15
CA ARG A 80 -15.65 5.95 9.55
C ARG A 80 -14.30 6.22 10.22
N THR A 81 -13.18 5.98 9.52
CA THR A 81 -11.84 6.26 10.04
C THR A 81 -11.60 7.75 10.26
N LYS A 82 -12.03 8.59 9.29
CA LYS A 82 -12.00 10.06 9.44
C LYS A 82 -12.74 10.49 10.70
N ASP A 83 -13.97 10.00 10.89
CA ASP A 83 -14.82 10.39 12.01
C ASP A 83 -14.25 9.89 13.35
N ALA A 84 -13.66 8.69 13.39
CA ALA A 84 -12.98 8.14 14.56
C ALA A 84 -11.82 9.06 15.01
N TYR A 85 -10.93 9.46 14.09
CA TYR A 85 -9.84 10.38 14.41
C TYR A 85 -10.35 11.76 14.86
N SER A 86 -11.39 12.29 14.19
CA SER A 86 -11.98 13.58 14.57
C SER A 86 -12.59 13.54 15.97
N ASN A 87 -13.33 12.48 16.30
CA ASN A 87 -13.96 12.32 17.61
C ASN A 87 -12.93 12.09 18.71
N ALA A 88 -11.90 11.27 18.45
CA ALA A 88 -10.79 11.07 19.39
C ALA A 88 -10.02 12.37 19.67
N ALA A 89 -9.72 13.16 18.64
CA ALA A 89 -9.09 14.46 18.80
C ALA A 89 -9.95 15.42 19.65
N ARG A 90 -11.26 15.47 19.39
CA ARG A 90 -12.20 16.30 20.14
C ARG A 90 -12.32 15.86 21.61
N ASP A 91 -12.61 14.59 21.86
CA ASP A 91 -12.96 14.11 23.19
C ASP A 91 -11.70 14.01 24.07
N GLY A 92 -10.60 13.50 23.51
CA GLY A 92 -9.30 13.48 24.18
C GLY A 92 -8.73 14.88 24.39
N GLY A 93 -8.83 15.76 23.39
CA GLY A 93 -8.35 17.15 23.48
C GLY A 93 -9.14 17.97 24.51
N SER A 94 -10.46 17.79 24.57
CA SER A 94 -11.32 18.43 25.58
C SER A 94 -10.99 17.98 27.00
N ALA A 95 -10.76 16.67 27.19
CA ALA A 95 -10.33 16.13 28.48
C ALA A 95 -8.94 16.67 28.89
N ALA A 96 -7.97 16.66 27.97
CA ALA A 96 -6.63 17.18 28.21
C ALA A 96 -6.68 18.68 28.59
N GLY A 97 -7.41 19.49 27.82
CA GLY A 97 -7.60 20.92 28.11
C GLY A 97 -8.24 21.15 29.49
N SER A 98 -9.26 20.37 29.83
CA SER A 98 -9.92 20.44 31.15
C SER A 98 -8.95 20.07 32.28
N MET A 99 -8.08 19.07 32.07
CA MET A 99 -7.05 18.69 33.03
C MET A 99 -6.03 19.81 33.23
N TYR A 100 -5.57 20.48 32.17
CA TYR A 100 -4.65 21.61 32.28
C TYR A 100 -5.28 22.78 33.05
N ILE A 101 -6.52 23.14 32.74
CA ILE A 101 -7.26 24.22 33.43
C ILE A 101 -7.40 23.88 34.91
N LEU A 102 -7.89 22.68 35.23
CA LEU A 102 -8.04 22.24 36.61
C LEU A 102 -6.69 22.21 37.34
N ALA A 103 -5.65 21.66 36.72
CA ALA A 103 -4.32 21.60 37.30
C ALA A 103 -3.76 23.01 37.60
N ALA A 104 -3.94 23.98 36.71
CA ALA A 104 -3.49 25.35 36.93
C ALA A 104 -4.26 26.04 38.06
N GLU A 105 -5.58 25.91 38.08
CA GLU A 105 -6.43 26.48 39.12
C GLU A 105 -6.12 25.90 40.50
N ARG A 106 -5.98 24.58 40.58
CA ARG A 106 -5.69 23.86 41.83
C ARG A 106 -4.26 24.10 42.32
N ASP A 107 -3.29 24.32 41.43
CA ASP A 107 -1.92 24.70 41.84
C ASP A 107 -1.94 26.07 42.55
N ARG A 108 -2.69 27.04 42.01
CA ARG A 108 -2.86 28.35 42.66
C ARG A 108 -3.50 28.22 44.04
N GLN A 109 -4.61 27.49 44.14
CA GLN A 109 -5.31 27.27 45.42
C GLN A 109 -4.43 26.55 46.45
N PHE A 110 -3.62 25.59 46.01
CA PHE A 110 -2.64 24.92 46.87
C PHE A 110 -1.66 25.93 47.48
N TRP A 111 -1.10 26.82 46.66
CA TRP A 111 -0.13 27.82 47.13
C TRP A 111 -0.78 28.88 48.03
N GLU A 112 -1.99 29.34 47.69
CA GLU A 112 -2.75 30.26 48.55
C GLU A 112 -3.00 29.65 49.93
N ALA A 113 -3.40 28.38 50.00
CA ALA A 113 -3.60 27.66 51.26
C ALA A 113 -2.27 27.51 52.03
N PHE A 114 -1.19 27.13 51.33
CA PHE A 114 0.14 26.99 51.93
C PHE A 114 0.63 28.30 52.56
N PHE A 115 0.58 29.41 51.82
CA PHE A 115 1.01 30.72 52.33
C PHE A 115 0.08 31.29 53.40
N SER A 116 -1.17 30.84 53.46
CA SER A 116 -2.12 31.17 54.53
C SER A 116 -1.93 30.32 55.79
N GLY A 117 -0.95 29.42 55.81
CA GLY A 117 -0.63 28.61 56.99
C GLY A 117 -1.43 27.32 57.14
N ALA A 118 -2.01 26.80 56.05
CA ALA A 118 -2.64 25.47 56.08
C ALA A 118 -1.62 24.39 56.49
N ASP A 119 -2.03 23.50 57.39
CA ASP A 119 -1.16 22.43 57.87
C ASP A 119 -0.90 21.36 56.77
N PRO A 120 0.17 20.56 56.91
CA PRO A 120 0.51 19.53 55.92
C PRO A 120 -0.57 18.47 55.68
N ALA A 121 -1.39 18.13 56.69
CA ALA A 121 -2.46 17.14 56.53
C ALA A 121 -3.59 17.71 55.66
N THR A 122 -3.98 18.96 55.89
CA THR A 122 -4.95 19.69 55.06
C THR A 122 -4.49 19.77 53.60
N LEU A 123 -3.23 20.15 53.37
CA LEU A 123 -2.66 20.21 52.02
C LEU A 123 -2.57 18.83 51.35
N SER A 124 -2.29 17.77 52.11
CA SER A 124 -2.27 16.40 51.62
C SER A 124 -3.67 15.93 51.18
N VAL A 125 -4.71 16.20 51.98
CA VAL A 125 -6.11 15.90 51.61
C VAL A 125 -6.50 16.65 50.33
N PHE A 126 -6.12 17.93 50.21
CA PHE A 126 -6.36 18.70 49.00
C PHE A 126 -5.71 18.06 47.77
N VAL A 127 -4.44 17.65 47.84
CA VAL A 127 -3.75 16.96 46.74
C VAL A 127 -4.48 15.67 46.34
N GLN A 128 -4.99 14.89 47.30
CA GLN A 128 -5.74 13.66 47.02
C GLN A 128 -7.08 13.93 46.32
N VAL A 129 -7.81 14.97 46.73
CA VAL A 129 -9.06 15.38 46.06
C VAL A 129 -8.78 15.76 44.60
N VAL A 130 -7.78 16.60 44.38
CA VAL A 130 -7.40 17.04 43.02
C VAL A 130 -6.91 15.87 42.17
N ARG A 131 -6.18 14.90 42.76
CA ARG A 131 -5.81 13.66 42.08
C ARG A 131 -7.04 12.93 41.57
N GLY A 132 -8.07 12.75 42.40
CA GLY A 132 -9.32 12.10 42.00
C GLY A 132 -10.10 12.86 40.92
N GLU A 133 -10.10 14.20 40.95
CA GLU A 133 -10.72 15.02 39.90
C GLU A 133 -9.99 14.86 38.55
N LEU A 134 -8.65 14.90 38.55
CA LEU A 134 -7.84 14.70 37.35
C LEU A 134 -8.02 13.30 36.77
N GLN A 135 -8.08 12.25 37.61
CA GLN A 135 -8.33 10.87 37.16
C GLN A 135 -9.70 10.71 36.49
N LYS A 136 -10.73 11.41 36.98
CA LYS A 136 -12.06 11.39 36.34
C LYS A 136 -12.02 12.02 34.95
N LEU A 137 -11.28 13.12 34.78
CA LEU A 137 -11.12 13.77 33.47
C LEU A 137 -10.32 12.88 32.51
N GLU A 138 -9.24 12.27 32.98
CA GLU A 138 -8.44 11.31 32.21
C GLU A 138 -9.32 10.13 31.74
N ALA A 139 -10.06 9.50 32.67
CA ALA A 139 -10.93 8.38 32.35
C ALA A 139 -12.01 8.75 31.32
N LYS A 140 -12.57 9.98 31.40
CA LYS A 140 -13.52 10.48 30.41
C LYS A 140 -12.88 10.62 29.03
N GLY A 141 -11.65 11.16 28.96
CA GLY A 141 -10.90 11.28 27.70
C GLY A 141 -10.60 9.92 27.08
N VAL A 142 -10.10 8.97 27.89
CA VAL A 142 -9.81 7.60 27.46
C VAL A 142 -11.08 6.91 26.94
N ALA A 143 -12.20 7.01 27.67
CA ALA A 143 -13.47 6.42 27.25
C ALA A 143 -13.97 7.03 25.92
N GLY A 144 -13.81 8.35 25.73
CA GLY A 144 -14.16 9.02 24.48
C GLY A 144 -13.33 8.53 23.29
N ILE A 145 -12.00 8.41 23.48
CA ILE A 145 -11.09 7.86 22.46
C ILE A 145 -11.45 6.40 22.14
N GLN A 146 -11.67 5.57 23.16
CA GLN A 146 -12.05 4.17 22.97
C GLN A 146 -13.37 4.04 22.21
N ALA A 147 -14.39 4.83 22.58
CA ALA A 147 -15.68 4.85 21.90
C ALA A 147 -15.55 5.29 20.43
N ALA A 148 -14.67 6.26 20.14
CA ALA A 148 -14.43 6.73 18.78
C ALA A 148 -13.90 5.61 17.86
N PHE A 149 -13.11 4.67 18.38
CA PHE A 149 -12.51 3.57 17.61
C PHE A 149 -13.23 2.22 17.75
N ALA A 150 -14.17 2.08 18.68
CA ALA A 150 -14.83 0.81 19.00
C ALA A 150 -15.56 0.16 17.79
N ASN A 151 -16.09 0.98 16.88
CA ASN A 151 -16.87 0.52 15.73
C ASN A 151 -16.11 0.64 14.40
N LEU A 152 -14.78 0.78 14.45
CA LEU A 152 -13.98 0.87 13.24
C LEU A 152 -13.89 -0.50 12.55
N ASN A 153 -14.82 -0.76 11.64
CA ASN A 153 -14.77 -1.93 10.77
C ASN A 153 -14.06 -1.57 9.45
N LEU A 154 -12.89 -2.16 9.23
CA LEU A 154 -12.15 -2.08 7.97
C LEU A 154 -12.67 -3.14 7.00
N PRO A 155 -12.72 -2.85 5.69
CA PRO A 155 -13.18 -3.81 4.71
C PRO A 155 -12.24 -5.02 4.71
N ALA A 156 -12.80 -6.20 4.44
CA ALA A 156 -12.00 -7.42 4.28
C ALA A 156 -10.97 -7.24 3.15
N THR A 157 -9.88 -7.99 3.23
CA THR A 157 -8.91 -8.04 2.14
C THR A 157 -9.60 -8.48 0.86
N PHE A 158 -9.41 -7.71 -0.21
CA PHE A 158 -9.89 -8.08 -1.54
C PHE A 158 -8.92 -9.09 -2.15
N ALA A 159 -9.37 -10.33 -2.29
CA ALA A 159 -8.61 -11.35 -3.00
C ALA A 159 -8.64 -11.04 -4.51
N THR A 160 -7.55 -10.47 -5.01
CA THR A 160 -7.32 -10.32 -6.45
C THR A 160 -7.02 -11.69 -7.04
N LYS A 161 -7.71 -12.08 -8.13
CA LYS A 161 -7.42 -13.33 -8.83
C LYS A 161 -6.00 -13.26 -9.40
N ASN A 162 -5.32 -14.40 -9.51
CA ASN A 162 -4.00 -14.49 -10.16
C ASN A 162 -3.99 -13.84 -11.55
N ALA A 163 -5.08 -13.98 -12.33
CA ALA A 163 -5.21 -13.31 -13.64
C ALA A 163 -5.24 -11.78 -13.58
N ASP A 164 -5.71 -11.21 -12.47
CA ASP A 164 -5.69 -9.77 -12.25
C ASP A 164 -4.35 -9.29 -11.65
N VAL A 165 -3.55 -10.22 -11.12
CA VAL A 165 -2.21 -9.95 -10.58
C VAL A 165 -1.13 -10.11 -11.65
N TYR A 166 -1.17 -11.20 -12.41
CA TYR A 166 -0.15 -11.59 -13.39
C TYR A 166 -0.50 -11.20 -14.83
N GLY A 167 -1.75 -10.76 -15.08
CA GLY A 167 -2.25 -10.36 -16.39
C GLY A 167 -3.08 -11.43 -17.06
N ARG A 168 -3.88 -11.08 -18.06
CA ARG A 168 -4.76 -11.98 -18.79
C ARG A 168 -4.15 -12.23 -20.16
N LEU A 169 -3.64 -13.44 -20.34
CA LEU A 169 -3.03 -13.85 -21.60
C LEU A 169 -4.09 -14.35 -22.59
N ASP A 170 -3.90 -14.07 -23.88
CA ASP A 170 -4.75 -14.62 -24.94
C ASP A 170 -4.69 -16.17 -24.91
N PRO A 171 -5.85 -16.88 -24.86
CA PRO A 171 -5.87 -18.34 -24.88
C PRO A 171 -5.13 -18.98 -26.06
N GLY A 172 -5.06 -18.30 -27.21
CA GLY A 172 -4.29 -18.76 -28.38
C GLY A 172 -2.78 -18.73 -28.13
N ILE A 173 -2.28 -17.72 -27.41
CA ILE A 173 -0.89 -17.71 -26.94
C ILE A 173 -0.65 -18.87 -25.97
N THR A 174 -1.57 -19.09 -25.01
CA THR A 174 -1.42 -20.20 -24.04
C THR A 174 -1.31 -21.54 -24.75
N LYS A 175 -2.16 -21.78 -25.75
CA LYS A 175 -2.13 -23.01 -26.54
C LYS A 175 -0.81 -23.16 -27.30
N LYS A 176 -0.38 -22.12 -28.02
CA LYS A 176 0.87 -22.13 -28.80
C LYS A 176 2.09 -22.31 -27.91
N TRP A 177 2.09 -21.70 -26.72
CA TRP A 177 3.14 -21.89 -25.73
C TRP A 177 3.23 -23.33 -25.25
N GLN A 178 2.09 -23.96 -24.94
CA GLN A 178 2.07 -25.36 -24.52
C GLN A 178 2.59 -26.29 -25.63
N GLU A 179 2.20 -26.05 -26.88
CA GLU A 179 2.72 -26.80 -28.04
C GLU A 179 4.25 -26.68 -28.15
N LEU A 180 4.81 -25.48 -27.97
CA LEU A 180 6.26 -25.25 -27.99
C LEU A 180 6.97 -25.87 -26.78
N TYR A 181 6.37 -25.78 -25.61
CA TYR A 181 6.91 -26.34 -24.37
C TYR A 181 6.97 -27.87 -24.43
N ASP A 182 5.92 -28.51 -24.95
CA ASP A 182 5.85 -29.96 -25.12
C ASP A 182 6.83 -30.45 -26.21
N GLU A 183 7.07 -29.65 -27.25
CA GLU A 183 8.03 -29.96 -28.32
C GLU A 183 9.49 -29.83 -27.85
N ASP A 184 9.85 -28.67 -27.29
CA ASP A 184 11.20 -28.37 -26.81
C ASP A 184 11.18 -27.21 -25.80
N PRO A 185 11.29 -27.49 -24.48
CA PRO A 185 11.35 -26.46 -23.44
C PRO A 185 12.50 -25.46 -23.60
N GLU A 186 13.57 -25.77 -24.35
CA GLU A 186 14.64 -24.81 -24.62
C GLU A 186 14.18 -23.67 -25.53
N LYS A 187 13.18 -23.91 -26.40
CA LYS A 187 12.56 -22.83 -27.20
C LYS A 187 11.89 -21.80 -26.29
N ILE A 188 11.22 -22.24 -25.22
CA ILE A 188 10.60 -21.35 -24.25
C ILE A 188 11.65 -20.48 -23.55
N LYS A 189 12.79 -21.04 -23.16
CA LYS A 189 13.90 -20.28 -22.57
C LYS A 189 14.45 -19.23 -23.55
N ALA A 190 14.59 -19.59 -24.82
CA ALA A 190 15.05 -18.67 -25.86
C ALA A 190 14.04 -17.52 -26.10
N ILE A 191 12.74 -17.82 -26.12
CA ILE A 191 11.67 -16.82 -26.23
C ILE A 191 11.71 -15.85 -25.06
N LEU A 192 11.77 -16.37 -23.83
CA LEU A 192 11.85 -15.55 -22.61
C LEU A 192 13.11 -14.68 -22.58
N GLN A 193 14.25 -15.21 -23.05
CA GLN A 193 15.48 -14.44 -23.20
C GLN A 193 15.30 -13.29 -24.20
N LYS A 194 14.71 -13.54 -25.37
CA LYS A 194 14.45 -12.49 -26.36
C LYS A 194 13.50 -11.41 -25.81
N MET A 195 12.48 -11.80 -25.04
CA MET A 195 11.57 -10.86 -24.37
C MET A 195 12.30 -9.99 -23.35
N ALA A 196 13.16 -10.58 -22.50
CA ALA A 196 13.99 -9.82 -21.56
C ALA A 196 14.94 -8.87 -22.29
N ASP A 197 15.54 -9.31 -23.39
CA ASP A 197 16.46 -8.51 -24.18
C ASP A 197 15.73 -7.33 -24.86
N ASP A 198 14.55 -7.55 -25.41
CA ASP A 198 13.71 -6.50 -25.99
C ASP A 198 13.26 -5.50 -24.94
N TYR A 199 12.84 -5.99 -23.78
CA TYR A 199 12.51 -5.13 -22.64
C TYR A 199 13.72 -4.30 -22.22
N ALA A 200 14.91 -4.91 -22.17
CA ALA A 200 16.15 -4.21 -21.85
C ALA A 200 16.45 -3.08 -22.84
N ARG A 201 16.41 -3.41 -24.14
CA ARG A 201 16.65 -2.46 -25.23
C ARG A 201 15.63 -1.33 -25.26
N ALA A 202 14.35 -1.64 -25.10
CA ALA A 202 13.26 -0.66 -25.11
C ALA A 202 13.41 0.37 -23.99
N ASN A 203 14.03 -0.03 -22.88
CA ASN A 203 14.28 0.84 -21.73
C ASN A 203 15.75 1.30 -21.64
N GLY A 204 16.57 0.99 -22.65
CA GLY A 204 17.94 1.47 -22.87
C GLY A 204 19.02 0.90 -21.94
N PHE A 205 18.86 -0.35 -21.48
CA PHE A 205 19.93 -1.12 -20.82
C PHE A 205 20.39 -2.29 -21.70
N ASP A 206 21.63 -2.72 -21.47
CA ASP A 206 22.18 -3.89 -22.15
C ASP A 206 21.40 -5.16 -21.78
N PRO A 207 21.17 -6.08 -22.73
CA PRO A 207 20.64 -7.42 -22.46
C PRO A 207 21.34 -8.11 -21.29
N VAL A 208 20.58 -8.85 -20.47
CA VAL A 208 21.12 -9.69 -19.39
C VAL A 208 20.71 -11.12 -19.62
N LYS A 209 21.66 -12.04 -19.46
CA LYS A 209 21.38 -13.46 -19.58
C LYS A 209 20.49 -13.92 -18.42
N ILE A 210 19.40 -14.59 -18.75
CA ILE A 210 18.55 -15.28 -17.77
C ILE A 210 19.24 -16.58 -17.34
N ASP A 211 19.34 -16.77 -16.04
CA ASP A 211 19.76 -18.02 -15.42
C ASP A 211 18.51 -18.84 -15.05
N PHE A 212 18.15 -19.78 -15.94
CA PHE A 212 17.05 -20.71 -15.73
C PHE A 212 17.51 -21.84 -14.80
N THR A 213 17.12 -21.76 -13.54
CA THR A 213 17.55 -22.69 -12.50
C THR A 213 16.41 -23.05 -11.57
N ASN A 214 16.55 -24.11 -10.79
CA ASN A 214 15.58 -24.40 -9.75
C ASN A 214 15.80 -23.44 -8.57
N ILE A 215 14.79 -22.64 -8.23
CA ILE A 215 14.85 -21.70 -7.13
C ILE A 215 14.00 -22.25 -5.97
N PRO A 216 14.61 -22.59 -4.81
CA PRO A 216 13.87 -23.10 -3.66
C PRO A 216 12.83 -22.10 -3.17
N SER A 217 11.58 -22.56 -3.05
CA SER A 217 10.47 -21.79 -2.49
C SER A 217 10.49 -21.83 -0.96
N LYS A 218 10.04 -20.76 -0.31
CA LYS A 218 9.88 -20.72 1.16
C LYS A 218 8.53 -21.32 1.55
N PRO A 219 8.37 -21.86 2.78
CA PRO A 219 7.06 -22.32 3.25
C PRO A 219 5.99 -21.23 3.10
N GLY A 220 4.91 -21.53 2.37
CA GLY A 220 3.82 -20.59 2.10
C GLY A 220 4.07 -19.58 0.98
N TYR A 221 5.19 -19.67 0.25
CA TYR A 221 5.52 -18.73 -0.83
C TYR A 221 6.23 -19.42 -2.01
N VAL A 222 5.73 -19.23 -3.23
CA VAL A 222 6.39 -19.73 -4.44
C VAL A 222 7.34 -18.67 -4.98
N THR A 223 8.60 -19.05 -5.20
CA THR A 223 9.60 -18.17 -5.82
C THR A 223 9.68 -18.46 -7.32
N TYR A 224 9.07 -17.61 -8.13
CA TYR A 224 9.05 -17.74 -9.59
C TYR A 224 10.32 -17.20 -10.26
N GLY A 225 10.94 -16.18 -9.68
CA GLY A 225 12.17 -15.57 -10.16
C GLY A 225 12.79 -14.68 -9.10
N ASP A 226 13.98 -14.15 -9.41
CA ASP A 226 14.57 -13.04 -8.69
C ASP A 226 15.61 -12.29 -9.54
N TYR A 227 15.66 -10.97 -9.36
CA TYR A 227 16.78 -10.13 -9.77
C TYR A 227 17.63 -9.72 -8.56
N SER A 228 18.91 -10.05 -8.61
CA SER A 228 19.90 -9.61 -7.61
C SER A 228 20.62 -8.37 -8.10
N HIS A 229 20.41 -7.23 -7.41
CA HIS A 229 21.15 -6.00 -7.68
C HIS A 229 22.66 -6.18 -7.51
N ASP A 230 23.09 -6.81 -6.40
CA ASP A 230 24.51 -6.94 -6.04
C ASP A 230 25.31 -7.74 -7.06
N SER A 231 24.69 -8.75 -7.68
CA SER A 231 25.36 -9.62 -8.66
C SER A 231 24.96 -9.32 -10.11
N GLY A 232 23.97 -8.47 -10.34
CA GLY A 232 23.38 -8.21 -11.67
C GLY A 232 22.74 -9.44 -12.30
N ARG A 233 22.40 -10.47 -11.52
CA ARG A 233 21.88 -11.74 -12.02
C ARG A 233 20.36 -11.74 -12.05
N LEU A 234 19.80 -12.11 -13.19
CA LEU A 234 18.39 -12.42 -13.38
C LEU A 234 18.21 -13.94 -13.37
N ARG A 235 17.45 -14.46 -12.40
CA ARG A 235 17.11 -15.88 -12.29
C ARG A 235 15.62 -16.09 -12.49
N VAL A 236 15.27 -17.15 -13.21
CA VAL A 236 13.88 -17.58 -13.42
C VAL A 236 13.78 -19.05 -13.06
N ASN A 237 12.74 -19.40 -12.32
CA ASN A 237 12.53 -20.74 -11.83
C ASN A 237 12.10 -21.67 -12.96
N ILE A 238 12.96 -22.63 -13.29
CA ILE A 238 12.75 -23.56 -14.41
C ILE A 238 11.48 -24.43 -14.26
N ASN A 239 10.96 -24.61 -13.04
CA ASN A 239 9.81 -25.47 -12.77
C ASN A 239 8.45 -24.85 -13.14
N TYR A 240 8.42 -23.57 -13.57
CA TYR A 240 7.18 -22.84 -13.86
C TYR A 240 7.18 -22.26 -15.29
N LEU A 241 7.98 -22.84 -16.18
CA LEU A 241 8.07 -22.40 -17.58
C LEU A 241 6.92 -22.94 -18.45
N ASP A 242 6.18 -23.94 -17.95
CA ASP A 242 4.99 -24.51 -18.59
C ASP A 242 3.80 -23.54 -18.56
N ASP A 243 3.71 -22.69 -17.54
CA ASP A 243 2.71 -21.63 -17.44
C ASP A 243 3.22 -20.33 -18.11
N PRO A 244 2.73 -19.98 -19.32
CA PRO A 244 3.19 -18.78 -20.02
C PRO A 244 2.89 -17.50 -19.28
N GLN A 245 1.74 -17.43 -18.60
CA GLN A 245 1.33 -16.24 -17.88
C GLN A 245 2.30 -15.95 -16.74
N ILE A 246 2.65 -16.98 -15.96
CA ILE A 246 3.61 -16.87 -14.87
C ILE A 246 5.03 -16.63 -15.40
N ALA A 247 5.47 -17.37 -16.40
CA ALA A 247 6.82 -17.27 -16.93
C ALA A 247 7.11 -15.89 -17.56
N ILE A 248 6.21 -15.38 -18.40
CA ILE A 248 6.34 -14.07 -19.04
C ILE A 248 6.25 -12.96 -17.99
N ASN A 249 5.26 -13.01 -17.10
CA ASN A 249 5.10 -12.00 -16.05
C ASN A 249 6.36 -11.91 -15.19
N THR A 250 6.89 -13.06 -14.76
CA THR A 250 8.09 -13.13 -13.92
C THR A 250 9.28 -12.48 -14.60
N VAL A 251 9.56 -12.81 -15.86
CA VAL A 251 10.70 -12.23 -16.58
C VAL A 251 10.62 -10.71 -16.62
N ILE A 252 9.45 -10.16 -16.94
CA ILE A 252 9.26 -8.72 -17.03
C ILE A 252 9.28 -8.06 -15.64
N HIS A 253 8.69 -8.70 -14.63
CA HIS A 253 8.72 -8.25 -13.24
C HIS A 253 10.15 -8.08 -12.74
N GLU A 254 11.00 -9.10 -12.92
CA GLU A 254 12.39 -9.06 -12.50
C GLU A 254 13.24 -8.08 -13.35
N MET A 255 12.91 -7.91 -14.63
CA MET A 255 13.54 -6.90 -15.48
C MET A 255 13.16 -5.47 -15.08
N GLU A 256 11.94 -5.24 -14.59
CA GLU A 256 11.53 -3.96 -14.01
C GLU A 256 12.27 -3.70 -12.70
N HIS A 257 12.53 -4.70 -11.85
CA HIS A 257 13.43 -4.52 -10.71
C HIS A 257 14.83 -4.07 -11.13
N ARG A 258 15.40 -4.66 -12.19
CA ARG A 258 16.66 -4.20 -12.76
C ARG A 258 16.60 -2.74 -13.20
N ARG A 259 15.54 -2.34 -13.89
CA ARG A 259 15.30 -0.95 -14.31
C ARG A 259 15.28 -0.02 -13.10
N GLN A 260 14.46 -0.35 -12.10
CA GLN A 260 14.29 0.43 -10.88
C GLN A 260 15.64 0.62 -10.17
N TYR A 261 16.41 -0.45 -9.95
CA TYR A 261 17.72 -0.36 -9.29
C TYR A 261 18.71 0.52 -10.06
N THR A 262 18.64 0.48 -11.40
CA THR A 262 19.47 1.36 -12.24
C THR A 262 19.09 2.83 -12.06
N GLY A 263 17.81 3.12 -11.86
CA GLY A 263 17.30 4.46 -11.56
C GLY A 263 17.66 4.99 -10.16
N MET A 264 17.92 4.11 -9.18
CA MET A 264 18.21 4.49 -7.79
C MET A 264 19.67 4.88 -7.51
N GLY A 265 20.61 4.53 -8.39
CA GLY A 265 22.05 4.71 -8.14
C GLY A 265 22.52 6.18 -8.04
N PHE A 266 23.69 6.39 -7.41
CA PHE A 266 24.36 7.70 -7.44
C PHE A 266 24.65 8.11 -8.89
N ARG A 267 24.33 9.37 -9.24
CA ARG A 267 24.49 9.93 -10.57
C ARG A 267 25.14 11.30 -10.49
N TRP A 268 26.08 11.53 -11.39
CA TRP A 268 26.62 12.87 -11.62
C TRP A 268 25.65 13.71 -12.47
N PRO A 269 25.64 15.05 -12.33
CA PRO A 269 24.72 15.92 -13.07
C PRO A 269 24.80 15.81 -14.60
N TRP A 270 25.88 15.27 -15.15
CA TRP A 270 26.05 15.04 -16.60
C TRP A 270 25.65 13.63 -17.06
N GLU A 271 25.32 12.73 -16.14
CA GLU A 271 24.83 11.37 -16.43
C GLU A 271 23.30 11.34 -16.52
N ASP A 272 22.68 12.41 -17.04
CA ASP A 272 21.23 12.68 -17.00
C ASP A 272 20.36 11.60 -17.69
N THR A 273 20.95 10.66 -18.45
CA THR A 273 20.23 9.53 -19.13
C THR A 273 20.86 8.14 -18.94
N LYS A 274 21.51 7.85 -17.80
CA LYS A 274 22.13 6.54 -17.56
C LYS A 274 21.14 5.40 -17.84
N ALA A 275 21.56 4.47 -18.68
CA ALA A 275 20.82 3.28 -19.09
C ALA A 275 19.40 3.58 -19.60
N GLY A 276 19.25 4.58 -20.47
CA GLY A 276 17.98 4.85 -21.18
C GLY A 276 16.86 5.47 -20.35
N MET A 277 17.02 5.55 -19.03
CA MET A 277 16.04 6.14 -18.13
C MET A 277 16.15 7.67 -18.11
N SER A 278 15.01 8.35 -18.26
CA SER A 278 14.94 9.81 -18.10
C SER A 278 15.32 10.22 -16.67
N LYS A 279 15.79 11.47 -16.52
CA LYS A 279 16.09 12.05 -15.20
C LYS A 279 14.89 12.02 -14.26
N ASP A 280 13.72 12.41 -14.77
CA ASP A 280 12.49 12.49 -13.98
C ASP A 280 12.04 11.11 -13.49
N GLU A 281 12.16 10.09 -14.35
CA GLU A 281 11.84 8.71 -13.97
C GLU A 281 12.81 8.16 -12.92
N ALA A 282 14.11 8.45 -13.05
CA ALA A 282 15.09 8.02 -12.05
C ALA A 282 14.87 8.69 -10.69
N GLU A 283 14.58 9.99 -10.68
CA GLU A 283 14.28 10.71 -9.43
C GLU A 283 12.98 10.20 -8.81
N ARG A 284 11.96 9.86 -9.61
CA ARG A 284 10.75 9.17 -9.12
C ARG A 284 11.12 7.87 -8.39
N TRP A 285 11.95 7.01 -8.98
CA TRP A 285 12.35 5.75 -8.35
C TRP A 285 13.18 5.94 -7.09
N LYS A 286 14.10 6.91 -7.09
CA LYS A 286 14.87 7.30 -5.91
C LYS A 286 13.98 7.75 -4.76
N GLN A 287 12.94 8.54 -5.04
CA GLN A 287 11.95 8.94 -4.04
C GLN A 287 11.15 7.75 -3.51
N LEU A 288 10.71 6.86 -4.41
CA LEU A 288 9.98 5.63 -4.03
C LEU A 288 10.83 4.66 -3.19
N ASN A 289 12.15 4.68 -3.37
CA ASN A 289 13.09 3.84 -2.60
C ASN A 289 13.57 4.49 -1.29
N SER A 290 13.20 5.74 -0.98
CA SER A 290 13.50 6.35 0.31
C SER A 290 12.95 5.48 1.46
N ASN A 291 13.66 5.39 2.59
CA ASN A 291 13.29 4.50 3.70
C ASN A 291 11.82 4.68 4.14
N ASP A 292 11.35 5.93 4.17
CA ASP A 292 9.97 6.24 4.57
C ASP A 292 8.94 5.71 3.58
N VAL A 293 9.23 5.72 2.27
CA VAL A 293 8.32 5.23 1.23
C VAL A 293 8.45 3.72 1.02
N ARG A 294 9.66 3.17 1.14
CA ARG A 294 9.92 1.73 1.10
C ARG A 294 9.20 0.99 2.23
N ASN A 295 9.02 1.64 3.37
CA ASN A 295 8.26 1.12 4.52
C ASN A 295 6.75 1.39 4.42
N LYS A 296 6.27 2.17 3.44
CA LYS A 296 4.82 2.27 3.17
C LYS A 296 4.35 0.95 2.56
N GLY A 297 3.58 0.20 3.33
CA GLY A 297 3.19 -1.19 3.04
C GLY A 297 3.05 -2.05 4.29
N GLY A 298 3.53 -1.56 5.44
CA GLY A 298 3.41 -2.23 6.73
C GLY A 298 4.75 -2.73 7.22
N ASP A 299 4.72 -3.80 8.01
CA ASP A 299 5.89 -4.50 8.54
C ASP A 299 6.98 -4.68 7.45
N PRO A 300 8.28 -4.55 7.76
CA PRO A 300 9.37 -5.05 6.94
C PRO A 300 9.15 -6.43 6.29
N ASP A 301 8.29 -7.27 6.87
CA ASP A 301 7.91 -8.58 6.31
C ASP A 301 6.75 -8.53 5.29
N SER A 302 6.03 -7.41 5.21
CA SER A 302 4.99 -7.13 4.21
C SER A 302 5.65 -6.70 2.88
N TYR A 303 6.23 -7.67 2.17
CA TYR A 303 6.92 -7.45 0.90
C TYR A 303 5.97 -6.92 -0.19
N TRP A 304 4.77 -7.50 -0.29
CA TRP A 304 3.83 -7.25 -1.37
C TRP A 304 3.45 -5.77 -1.56
N PRO A 305 2.89 -5.03 -0.59
CA PRO A 305 2.39 -3.67 -0.84
C PRO A 305 3.45 -2.58 -1.06
N ARG A 306 4.74 -2.93 -1.12
CA ARG A 306 5.82 -1.96 -1.33
C ARG A 306 5.72 -1.33 -2.73
N PRO A 307 5.94 -0.01 -2.87
CA PRO A 307 5.82 0.66 -4.16
C PRO A 307 6.70 0.06 -5.28
N ILE A 308 7.90 -0.43 -4.93
CA ILE A 308 8.81 -1.09 -5.86
C ILE A 308 8.22 -2.39 -6.43
N GLU A 309 7.61 -3.20 -5.57
CA GLU A 309 6.94 -4.46 -5.94
C GLU A 309 5.62 -4.25 -6.68
N VAL A 310 4.91 -3.17 -6.38
CA VAL A 310 3.72 -2.77 -7.13
C VAL A 310 4.11 -2.40 -8.55
N GLY A 311 5.14 -1.57 -8.74
CA GLY A 311 5.63 -1.20 -10.06
C GLY A 311 6.09 -2.39 -10.90
N ALA A 312 6.84 -3.32 -10.29
CA ALA A 312 7.29 -4.54 -10.96
C ALA A 312 6.13 -5.45 -11.38
N ARG A 313 5.10 -5.60 -10.53
CA ARG A 313 3.89 -6.37 -10.88
C ARG A 313 3.05 -5.71 -11.95
N ASP A 314 2.90 -4.39 -11.89
CA ASP A 314 2.20 -3.64 -12.92
C ASP A 314 2.90 -3.80 -14.28
N ALA A 315 4.23 -3.68 -14.34
CA ALA A 315 5.00 -3.91 -15.56
C ALA A 315 4.80 -5.32 -16.14
N GLY A 316 4.91 -6.35 -15.31
CA GLY A 316 4.67 -7.73 -15.74
C GLY A 316 3.24 -7.95 -16.22
N ARG A 317 2.25 -7.45 -15.46
CA ARG A 317 0.82 -7.60 -15.78
C ARG A 317 0.47 -6.89 -17.08
N ASP A 318 0.93 -5.66 -17.25
CA ASP A 318 0.62 -4.84 -18.40
C ASP A 318 1.31 -5.40 -19.66
N TYR A 319 2.51 -5.97 -19.54
CA TYR A 319 3.14 -6.67 -20.64
C TYR A 319 2.31 -7.89 -21.07
N VAL A 320 1.90 -8.74 -20.13
CA VAL A 320 1.05 -9.92 -20.41
C VAL A 320 -0.27 -9.52 -21.04
N ASN A 321 -0.95 -8.49 -20.51
CA ASN A 321 -2.23 -8.00 -21.03
C ASN A 321 -2.15 -7.46 -22.46
N ASN A 322 -1.00 -6.90 -22.85
CA ASN A 322 -0.82 -6.28 -24.17
C ASN A 322 -0.13 -7.20 -25.17
N LEU A 323 0.32 -8.39 -24.76
CA LEU A 323 0.96 -9.34 -25.64
C LEU A 323 -0.07 -9.99 -26.57
N SER A 324 0.07 -9.76 -27.87
CA SER A 324 -0.74 -10.43 -28.90
C SER A 324 -0.02 -11.65 -29.49
N GLU A 325 -0.76 -12.54 -30.16
CA GLU A 325 -0.15 -13.66 -30.90
C GLU A 325 0.89 -13.19 -31.92
N LYS A 326 0.64 -12.06 -32.58
CA LYS A 326 1.57 -11.43 -33.53
C LYS A 326 2.85 -10.95 -32.85
N ASP A 327 2.76 -10.48 -31.61
CA ASP A 327 3.94 -10.09 -30.85
C ASP A 327 4.74 -11.31 -30.43
N LEU A 328 4.08 -12.40 -30.02
CA LEU A 328 4.73 -13.67 -29.74
C LEU A 328 5.49 -14.21 -30.95
N GLU A 329 4.91 -14.11 -32.15
CA GLU A 329 5.54 -14.57 -33.40
C GLU A 329 6.89 -13.92 -33.70
N LYS A 330 7.16 -12.72 -33.19
CA LYS A 330 8.48 -12.07 -33.33
C LYS A 330 9.58 -12.83 -32.57
N TYR A 331 9.20 -13.65 -31.61
CA TYR A 331 10.12 -14.38 -30.73
C TYR A 331 10.34 -15.84 -31.13
N LEU A 332 9.46 -16.39 -31.97
CA LEU A 332 9.58 -17.74 -32.53
C LEU A 332 10.67 -17.80 -33.60
#